data_AF-A0A965IKI1-F1
#
_entry.id   AF-A0A965IKI1-F1
#
_cell.length_a   1.000
_cell.length_b   1.000
_cell.length_c   1.000
_cell.angle_alpha   90.00
_cell.angle_beta   90.00
_cell.angle_gamma   90.00
#
_symmetry.space_group_name_H-M   'P 1'
#
loop_
_entity.id
_entity.type
_entity.pdbx_description
1 polymer ?
#
loop_
_entity_poly.entity_id
_entity_poly.type
_entity_poly.pdbx_seq_one_letter_code
_entity_poly.pdbx_strand_id
1 'polypeptide(L)'
;FFKDVQPGMLALFLLHLGYIAGSRIGTLRHAGFGLVAFALAFPVVVGSLGVLAGHVAGLSIGGATVLGVLCASASYIAAPAAVSVGLPEANQSLPVAASLGITFPFNLIVGIPLLYALAQTLG
;
A
#
# COMPACT_ATOMS: atom_id res chain seq x y z
N PHE A 1 14.93 6.05 -25.18
CA PHE A 1 13.80 5.20 -25.65
C PHE A 1 13.03 4.59 -24.47
N PHE A 2 13.54 3.57 -23.76
CA PHE A 2 12.80 2.99 -22.62
C PHE A 2 12.61 3.94 -21.43
N LYS A 3 13.61 4.76 -21.08
CA LYS A 3 13.50 5.74 -19.97
C LYS A 3 12.44 6.82 -20.21
N ASP A 4 12.26 7.23 -21.47
CA ASP A 4 11.38 8.36 -21.82
C ASP A 4 9.92 7.91 -21.98
N VAL A 5 9.70 6.67 -22.44
CA VAL A 5 8.36 6.09 -22.59
C VAL A 5 7.83 5.49 -21.27
N GLN A 6 8.72 5.05 -20.38
CA GLN A 6 8.33 4.38 -19.13
C GLN A 6 7.34 5.20 -18.27
N PRO A 7 7.51 6.51 -18.03
CA PRO A 7 6.55 7.28 -17.22
C PRO A 7 5.15 7.32 -17.85
N GLY A 8 5.06 7.49 -19.18
CA GLY A 8 3.78 7.50 -19.88
C GLY A 8 3.08 6.15 -19.83
N MET A 9 3.83 5.06 -20.05
CA MET A 9 3.28 3.70 -19.96
C MET A 9 2.90 3.32 -18.52
N LEU A 10 3.69 3.76 -17.54
CA LEU A 10 3.36 3.58 -16.12
C LEU A 10 2.10 4.37 -15.73
N ALA A 11 1.92 5.59 -16.22
CA ALA A 11 0.72 6.37 -15.96
C ALA A 11 -0.54 5.66 -16.50
N LEU A 12 -0.50 5.15 -17.73
CA LEU A 12 -1.60 4.36 -18.29
C LEU A 12 -1.85 3.06 -17.50
N PHE A 13 -0.79 2.39 -17.07
CA PHE A 13 -0.88 1.19 -16.25
C PHE A 13 -1.51 1.47 -14.88
N LEU A 14 -1.08 2.53 -14.18
CA LEU A 14 -1.66 2.95 -12.91
C LEU A 14 -3.12 3.39 -13.07
N LEU A 15 -3.47 4.07 -14.17
CA LEU A 15 -4.84 4.42 -14.48
C LEU A 15 -5.72 3.16 -14.66
N HIS A 16 -5.22 2.16 -15.37
CA HIS A 16 -5.91 0.88 -15.55
C HIS A 16 -6.10 0.14 -14.22
N LEU A 17 -5.06 0.08 -13.37
CA LEU A 17 -5.18 -0.49 -12.03
C LEU A 17 -6.18 0.27 -11.15
N GLY A 18 -6.21 1.59 -11.24
CA GLY A 18 -7.20 2.43 -10.57
C GLY A 18 -8.63 2.12 -11.02
N TYR A 19 -8.85 1.94 -12.33
CA TYR A 19 -10.14 1.53 -12.87
C TYR A 19 -10.55 0.13 -12.38
N ILE A 20 -9.64 -0.84 -12.36
CA ILE A 20 -9.93 -2.19 -11.83
C ILE A 20 -10.28 -2.10 -10.34
N ALA A 21 -9.51 -1.35 -9.54
CA ALA A 21 -9.77 -1.19 -8.12
C ALA A 21 -11.14 -0.54 -7.86
N GLY A 22 -11.47 0.53 -8.58
CA GLY A 22 -12.75 1.22 -8.48
C GLY A 22 -13.94 0.36 -8.91
N SER A 23 -13.84 -0.36 -10.03
CA SER A 23 -14.90 -1.26 -10.49
C SER A 23 -15.15 -2.44 -9.55
N ARG A 24 -14.14 -2.82 -8.74
CA ARG A 24 -14.24 -3.92 -7.77
C ARG A 24 -14.49 -3.47 -6.33
N ILE A 25 -14.59 -2.17 -6.05
CA ILE A 25 -14.71 -1.65 -4.67
C ILE A 25 -15.98 -2.15 -3.95
N GLY A 26 -17.04 -2.45 -4.70
CA GLY A 26 -18.28 -3.03 -4.15
C GLY A 26 -18.08 -4.41 -3.50
N THR A 27 -17.02 -5.14 -3.87
CA THR A 27 -16.73 -6.48 -3.31
C THR A 27 -16.26 -6.41 -1.85
N LEU A 28 -15.70 -5.26 -1.41
CA LEU A 28 -15.33 -5.04 -0.01
C LEU A 28 -16.53 -5.11 0.94
N ARG A 29 -17.74 -4.77 0.48
CA ARG A 29 -18.97 -4.88 1.29
C ARG A 29 -19.27 -6.33 1.69
N HIS A 30 -18.85 -7.30 0.88
CA HIS A 30 -19.05 -8.72 1.13
C HIS A 30 -17.89 -9.35 1.93
N ALA A 31 -16.73 -8.70 1.95
CA ALA A 31 -15.54 -9.17 2.65
C ALA A 31 -15.62 -9.00 4.18
N GLY A 32 -16.52 -8.14 4.64
CA GLY A 32 -16.73 -7.85 6.06
C GLY A 32 -15.82 -6.74 6.60
N PHE A 33 -16.27 -6.14 7.71
CA PHE A 33 -15.58 -5.03 8.37
C PHE A 33 -14.15 -5.37 8.83
N GLY A 34 -13.89 -6.64 9.16
CA GLY A 34 -12.57 -7.09 9.60
C GLY A 34 -11.46 -6.85 8.57
N LEU A 35 -11.76 -7.05 7.27
CA LEU A 35 -10.78 -6.81 6.20
C LEU A 35 -10.45 -5.32 6.06
N VAL A 36 -11.47 -4.45 6.16
CA VAL A 36 -11.29 -2.99 6.10
C VAL A 36 -10.47 -2.51 7.29
N ALA A 37 -10.80 -2.98 8.49
CA ALA A 37 -10.06 -2.64 9.70
C ALA A 37 -8.59 -3.08 9.59
N PHE A 38 -8.34 -4.30 9.11
CA PHE A 38 -6.99 -4.79 8.86
C PHE A 38 -6.23 -3.95 7.83
N ALA A 39 -6.86 -3.67 6.68
CA ALA A 39 -6.24 -2.92 5.58
C ALA A 39 -5.87 -1.48 5.95
N LEU A 40 -6.47 -0.91 7.01
CA LEU A 40 -6.14 0.39 7.56
C LEU A 40 -5.16 0.32 8.74
N ALA A 41 -5.37 -0.61 9.67
CA ALA A 41 -4.57 -0.68 10.90
C ALA A 41 -3.19 -1.32 10.67
N PHE A 42 -3.13 -2.37 9.85
CA PHE A 42 -1.88 -3.10 9.62
C PHE A 42 -0.76 -2.20 9.06
N PRO A 43 -0.98 -1.40 7.99
CA PRO A 43 0.03 -0.47 7.48
C PRO A 43 0.58 0.49 8.52
N VAL A 44 -0.26 1.00 9.42
CA VAL A 44 0.17 1.91 10.49
C VAL A 44 1.12 1.18 11.44
N VAL A 45 0.74 -0.02 11.89
CA VAL A 45 1.56 -0.80 12.83
C VAL A 45 2.92 -1.14 12.22
N VAL A 46 2.95 -1.75 11.03
CA VAL A 46 4.23 -2.17 10.43
C VAL A 46 5.04 -0.99 9.92
N GLY A 47 4.39 0.09 9.49
CA GLY A 47 5.04 1.34 9.11
C GLY A 47 5.73 2.00 10.29
N SER A 48 5.06 2.09 11.44
CA SER A 48 5.65 2.62 12.68
C SER A 48 6.84 1.79 13.15
N LEU A 49 6.75 0.45 13.06
CA LEU A 49 7.91 -0.42 13.34
C LEU A 49 9.06 -0.17 12.37
N GLY A 50 8.78 0.07 11.09
CA GLY A 50 9.79 0.45 10.10
C GLY A 50 10.47 1.78 10.40
N VAL A 51 9.70 2.80 10.82
CA VAL A 51 10.25 4.09 11.27
C VAL A 51 11.14 3.90 12.50
N LEU A 52 10.67 3.15 13.50
CA LEU A 52 11.45 2.85 14.72
C LEU A 52 12.76 2.13 14.38
N ALA A 53 12.71 1.12 13.53
CA ALA A 53 13.90 0.40 13.07
C ALA A 53 14.87 1.34 12.33
N GLY A 54 14.35 2.22 11.48
CA GLY A 54 15.14 3.22 10.77
C GLY A 54 15.82 4.22 11.70
N HIS A 55 15.09 4.72 12.69
CA HIS A 55 15.64 5.63 13.70
C HIS A 55 16.72 4.94 14.54
N VAL A 56 16.48 3.71 15.02
CA VAL A 56 17.49 2.91 15.75
C VAL A 56 18.73 2.62 14.89
N ALA A 57 18.56 2.45 13.59
CA ALA A 57 19.65 2.28 12.63
C ALA A 57 20.42 3.59 12.32
N GLY A 58 20.01 4.74 12.89
CA GLY A 58 20.65 6.04 12.67
C GLY A 58 20.31 6.69 11.32
N LEU A 59 19.19 6.31 10.70
CA LEU A 59 18.71 6.99 9.49
C LEU A 59 18.23 8.40 9.81
N SER A 60 18.35 9.32 8.85
CA SER A 60 17.72 10.62 8.95
C SER A 60 16.20 10.49 9.04
N ILE A 61 15.51 11.55 9.48
CA ILE A 61 14.04 11.62 9.49
C ILE A 61 13.46 11.20 8.14
N GLY A 62 14.03 11.69 7.03
CA GLY A 62 13.62 11.30 5.68
C GLY A 62 13.86 9.82 5.40
N GLY A 63 15.02 9.28 5.78
CA GLY A 63 15.36 7.87 5.61
C GLY A 63 14.46 6.93 6.41
N ALA A 64 14.22 7.23 7.69
CA ALA A 64 13.33 6.46 8.56
C ALA A 64 11.87 6.54 8.07
N THR A 65 11.43 7.72 7.59
CA THR A 65 10.10 7.89 6.97
C THR A 65 9.95 7.00 5.74
N VAL A 66 10.93 7.03 4.82
CA VAL A 66 10.89 6.20 3.60
C VAL A 66 10.88 4.71 3.96
N LEU A 67 11.70 4.28 4.92
CA LEU A 67 11.69 2.90 5.39
C LEU A 67 10.32 2.50 5.95
N GLY A 68 9.73 3.34 6.81
CA GLY A 68 8.38 3.14 7.32
C GLY A 68 7.33 3.02 6.21
N VAL A 69 7.39 3.89 5.20
CA VAL A 69 6.46 3.85 4.05
C VAL A 69 6.61 2.57 3.23
N LEU A 70 7.84 2.08 3.06
CA LEU A 70 8.09 0.79 2.40
C LEU A 70 7.52 -0.37 3.22
N CYS A 71 7.68 -0.36 4.54
CA CYS A 71 7.09 -1.36 5.44
C CYS A 71 5.55 -1.30 5.46
N ALA A 72 4.97 -0.10 5.42
CA ALA A 72 3.51 0.11 5.41
C ALA A 72 2.84 -0.25 4.08
N SER A 73 3.60 -0.28 2.99
CA SER A 73 3.04 -0.47 1.65
C SER A 73 2.66 -1.92 1.39
N ALA A 74 1.48 -2.12 0.77
CA ALA A 74 1.12 -3.42 0.24
C ALA A 74 1.75 -3.64 -1.14
N SER A 75 1.82 -4.90 -1.57
CA SER A 75 2.18 -5.21 -2.96
C SER A 75 0.96 -4.99 -3.85
N TYR A 76 0.97 -3.92 -4.63
CA TYR A 76 -0.19 -3.46 -5.41
C TYR A 76 -0.32 -4.12 -6.80
N ILE A 77 0.69 -4.90 -7.22
CA ILE A 77 0.78 -5.50 -8.56
C ILE A 77 1.04 -7.00 -8.44
N ALA A 78 2.20 -7.36 -7.89
CA ALA A 78 2.67 -8.74 -7.90
C ALA A 78 1.85 -9.64 -6.98
N ALA A 79 1.48 -9.19 -5.78
CA ALA A 79 0.72 -10.03 -4.84
C ALA A 79 -0.71 -10.34 -5.33
N PRO A 80 -1.52 -9.39 -5.85
CA PRO A 80 -2.81 -9.72 -6.42
C PRO A 80 -2.72 -10.71 -7.59
N ALA A 81 -1.70 -10.56 -8.46
CA ALA A 81 -1.45 -11.51 -9.53
C ALA A 81 -1.06 -12.90 -8.99
N ALA A 82 -0.18 -12.97 -7.99
CA ALA A 82 0.23 -14.22 -7.37
C ALA A 82 -0.93 -14.94 -6.67
N VAL A 83 -1.81 -14.20 -5.97
CA VAL A 83 -3.03 -14.76 -5.34
C VAL A 83 -4.00 -15.27 -6.41
N SER A 84 -4.10 -14.57 -7.55
CA SER A 84 -4.92 -15.00 -8.69
C SER A 84 -4.50 -16.34 -9.28
N VAL A 85 -3.20 -16.63 -9.26
CA VAL A 85 -2.66 -17.89 -9.75
C VAL A 85 -2.66 -18.97 -8.67
N GLY A 86 -2.28 -18.62 -7.44
CA GLY A 86 -2.07 -19.57 -6.35
C GLY A 86 -3.34 -20.00 -5.62
N LEU A 87 -4.42 -19.21 -5.69
CA LEU A 87 -5.67 -19.48 -4.98
C LEU A 87 -6.89 -19.27 -5.89
N PRO A 88 -7.05 -20.04 -6.98
CA PRO A 88 -8.06 -19.78 -8.01
C PRO A 88 -9.50 -19.78 -7.48
N GLU A 89 -9.79 -20.58 -6.44
CA GLU A 89 -11.10 -20.68 -5.80
C GLU A 89 -11.45 -19.47 -4.91
N ALA A 90 -10.48 -18.61 -4.59
CA ALA A 90 -10.71 -17.43 -3.78
C ALA A 90 -11.27 -16.26 -4.60
N ASN A 91 -11.96 -15.33 -3.93
CA ASN A 91 -12.44 -14.12 -4.58
C ASN A 91 -11.26 -13.18 -4.93
N GLN A 92 -10.86 -13.22 -6.20
CA GLN A 92 -9.74 -12.43 -6.74
C GLN A 92 -9.95 -10.91 -6.73
N SER A 93 -11.17 -10.47 -6.45
CA SER A 93 -11.45 -9.04 -6.30
C SER A 93 -10.97 -8.50 -4.96
N LEU A 94 -10.88 -9.34 -3.92
CA LEU A 94 -10.53 -8.92 -2.57
C LEU A 94 -9.10 -8.40 -2.44
N PRO A 95 -8.04 -9.10 -2.93
CA PRO A 95 -6.67 -8.60 -2.80
C PRO A 95 -6.48 -7.27 -3.55
N VAL A 96 -7.09 -7.14 -4.73
CA VAL A 96 -7.04 -5.92 -5.55
C VAL A 96 -7.76 -4.77 -4.85
N ALA A 97 -8.99 -4.99 -4.39
CA ALA A 97 -9.80 -3.96 -3.75
C ALA A 97 -9.22 -3.52 -2.39
N ALA A 98 -8.69 -4.44 -1.59
CA ALA A 98 -8.07 -4.09 -0.31
C ALA A 98 -6.76 -3.31 -0.49
N SER A 99 -5.86 -3.79 -1.37
CA SER A 99 -4.55 -3.16 -1.57
C SER A 99 -4.64 -1.81 -2.31
N LEU A 100 -5.32 -1.75 -3.46
CA LEU A 100 -5.41 -0.55 -4.28
C LEU A 100 -6.58 0.37 -3.89
N GLY A 101 -7.69 -0.20 -3.42
CA GLY A 101 -8.89 0.58 -3.07
C GLY A 101 -8.85 1.15 -1.66
N ILE A 102 -8.07 0.59 -0.74
CA ILE A 102 -8.00 1.04 0.66
C ILE A 102 -6.56 1.37 1.08
N THR A 103 -5.67 0.38 1.13
CA THR A 103 -4.34 0.58 1.71
C THR A 103 -3.52 1.63 0.96
N PHE A 104 -3.52 1.59 -0.38
CA PHE A 104 -2.80 2.56 -1.19
C PHE A 104 -3.24 4.02 -0.96
N PRO A 105 -4.53 4.39 -1.15
CA PRO A 105 -4.96 5.77 -0.90
C PRO A 105 -4.81 6.18 0.56
N PHE A 106 -5.05 5.26 1.51
CA PHE A 106 -4.81 5.53 2.93
C PHE A 106 -3.35 5.87 3.21
N ASN A 107 -2.41 5.08 2.69
CA ASN A 107 -0.98 5.32 2.89
C ASN A 107 -0.55 6.67 2.30
N LEU A 108 -1.05 7.04 1.12
CA LEU A 108 -0.72 8.33 0.52
C LEU A 108 -1.27 9.52 1.31
N ILE A 109 -2.54 9.45 1.73
CA ILE A 109 -3.23 10.59 2.34
C ILE A 109 -2.90 10.73 3.83
N VAL A 110 -2.81 9.60 4.54
CA VAL A 110 -2.68 9.56 6.01
C VAL A 110 -1.36 8.91 6.43
N GLY A 111 -1.02 7.77 5.85
CA GLY A 111 0.15 6.99 6.26
C GLY A 111 1.47 7.76 6.15
N ILE A 112 1.77 8.38 5.01
CA ILE A 112 3.01 9.14 4.80
C ILE A 112 3.12 10.30 5.79
N PRO A 113 2.13 11.21 5.92
CA PRO A 113 2.18 12.27 6.92
C PRO A 113 2.33 11.75 8.36
N LEU A 114 1.62 10.67 8.71
CA LEU A 114 1.67 10.07 10.04
C LEU A 114 3.06 9.50 10.36
N LEU A 115 3.66 8.76 9.42
CA LEU A 115 4.99 8.17 9.60
C LEU A 115 6.09 9.24 9.62
N TYR A 116 5.94 10.30 8.83
CA TYR A 116 6.83 11.45 8.89
C TYR A 116 6.76 12.17 10.23
N ALA A 117 5.54 12.40 10.74
CA ALA A 117 5.35 12.99 12.06
C ALA A 117 5.98 12.12 13.16
N LEU A 118 5.78 10.79 13.09
CA LEU A 118 6.43 9.86 14.02
C LEU A 118 7.96 9.96 13.96
N ALA A 119 8.54 9.95 12.76
CA ALA A 119 9.99 10.10 12.59
C ALA A 119 10.50 11.42 13.19
N GLN A 120 9.76 12.53 13.01
CA GLN A 120 10.10 13.81 13.65
C GLN A 120 10.04 13.75 15.18
N THR A 121 9.10 13.02 15.76
CA THR A 121 8.99 12.91 17.23
C THR A 121 10.12 12.08 17.87
N LEU A 122 10.73 11.17 17.12
CA LEU A 122 11.83 10.34 17.60
C LEU A 122 13.18 11.08 17.55
N GLY A 123 13.31 12.07 16.66
CA GLY A 123 14.56 12.80 16.40
C GLY A 123 15.38 12.19 15.27
#